data_AF-A0A8H7KMH9-F1
#
_entry.id   AF-A0A8H7KMH9-F1
#
_cell.length_a   1.000
_cell.length_b   1.000
_cell.length_c   1.000
_cell.angle_alpha   90.00
_cell.angle_beta   90.00
_cell.angle_gamma   90.00
#
_symmetry.space_group_name_H-M   'P 1'
#
loop_
_entity.id
_entity.type
_entity.pdbx_description
1 polymer ?
#
loop_
_entity_poly.entity_id
_entity_poly.type
_entity_poly.pdbx_seq_one_letter_code
_entity_poly.pdbx_strand_id
1 'polypeptide(L)'
;HLSDISVYTGLVVPRLRSRNLYRMHLRPNGIEDLSHYPIYVVLITIQRCDSDLAPVCINCPEECLHPITRFDPMELKKAIDKATLILGEEEKLAEKPLEDLYAPQSTEAIYFTHSSMKSSEFEQAWANGLPIVVSGVQIEVGPEYFIKRFPEMRVDLEDCDTGERMLRKPTVSEFLRDFGRSIDPDKTWKLKDWPPKALFRTTFYHLFRAFMDVIPCPDMCRSDGIKNLAAHMPTEVGPMPDLGPKAYIAQGTKQDDEHSGSTVLHMDSTSAINVMVWSADIGPGIPGYATWHIFPAVASDALRQFLTVDMGHPFTSDPIHSQTVCMTPSSLRKLFESRGVRPYTILQYTGDAVFIPAGCAHQVSNAADAIKIAYDFVDVDNLAKTQALASEFRLHRIATGNGDDVLQLYNTLWHAWCSLVEKEEN
;
A
#
# COMPACT_ATOMS: atom_id res chain seq x y z
N HIS A 1 7.55 -5.74 -39.32
CA HIS A 1 8.75 -6.19 -38.59
C HIS A 1 9.10 -5.11 -37.57
N LEU A 2 8.57 -5.23 -36.35
CA LEU A 2 8.95 -4.42 -35.19
C LEU A 2 9.61 -5.39 -34.22
N SER A 3 10.89 -5.62 -34.42
CA SER A 3 11.74 -6.38 -33.51
C SER A 3 12.86 -5.44 -33.10
N ASP A 4 13.07 -5.32 -31.79
CA ASP A 4 14.20 -4.66 -31.13
C ASP A 4 14.05 -3.18 -30.75
N ILE A 5 13.08 -2.90 -29.87
CA ILE A 5 13.19 -1.77 -28.92
C ILE A 5 13.73 -2.33 -27.60
N SER A 6 14.99 -2.02 -27.28
CA SER A 6 15.55 -2.25 -25.95
C SER A 6 15.33 -1.01 -25.09
N VAL A 7 14.44 -1.10 -24.10
CA VAL A 7 14.18 -0.03 -23.13
C VAL A 7 15.25 -0.08 -22.04
N TYR A 8 16.03 1.00 -21.90
CA TYR A 8 16.94 1.18 -20.77
C TYR A 8 16.38 2.25 -19.83
N THR A 9 15.98 1.84 -18.62
CA THR A 9 15.62 2.75 -17.53
C THR A 9 16.87 3.11 -16.74
N GLY A 10 17.24 4.39 -16.73
CA GLY A 10 18.37 4.93 -15.96
C GLY A 10 17.89 5.92 -14.89
N LEU A 11 18.46 5.80 -13.69
CA LEU A 11 18.23 6.69 -12.55
C LEU A 11 19.29 7.81 -12.58
N VAL A 12 18.90 9.08 -12.60
CA VAL A 12 19.86 10.20 -12.45
C VAL A 12 19.84 10.66 -11.00
N VAL A 13 20.91 10.33 -10.26
CA VAL A 13 21.15 10.85 -8.91
C VAL A 13 21.96 12.14 -9.03
N PRO A 14 21.47 13.31 -8.60
CA PRO A 14 22.27 14.52 -8.64
C PRO A 14 23.29 14.49 -7.50
N ARG A 15 24.58 14.37 -7.82
CA ARG A 15 25.64 14.90 -6.95
C ARG A 15 26.11 16.24 -7.51
N LEU A 16 25.50 17.32 -7.04
CA LEU A 16 26.07 18.66 -7.18
C LEU A 16 27.22 18.79 -6.18
N ARG A 17 28.45 18.43 -6.61
CA ARG A 17 29.69 19.11 -6.21
C ARG A 17 30.84 18.64 -7.08
N SER A 18 31.54 19.63 -7.64
CA SER A 18 32.73 19.57 -8.49
C SER A 18 32.48 19.38 -9.99
N ARG A 19 33.06 20.31 -10.76
CA ARG A 19 33.19 20.28 -12.21
C ARG A 19 33.97 19.02 -12.61
N ASN A 20 33.27 17.95 -12.97
CA ASN A 20 33.66 16.89 -13.90
C ASN A 20 32.47 15.90 -13.97
N LEU A 21 31.81 15.81 -15.14
CA LEU A 21 30.83 14.75 -15.40
C LEU A 21 31.57 13.40 -15.35
N TYR A 22 31.39 12.63 -14.29
CA TYR A 22 31.81 11.23 -14.28
C TYR A 22 30.70 10.36 -14.88
N ARG A 23 31.08 9.70 -15.96
CA ARG A 23 30.40 8.65 -16.72
C ARG A 23 29.83 7.58 -15.77
N MET A 24 28.50 7.43 -15.68
CA MET A 24 27.90 6.22 -15.12
C MET A 24 28.07 5.09 -16.15
N HIS A 25 29.05 4.22 -15.94
CA HIS A 25 29.13 2.96 -16.67
C HIS A 25 28.21 1.94 -15.98
N LEU A 26 27.03 1.73 -16.55
CA LEU A 26 26.20 0.57 -16.25
C LEU A 26 26.98 -0.68 -16.65
N ARG A 27 27.62 -1.36 -15.68
CA ARG A 27 28.19 -2.69 -15.89
C ARG A 27 27.14 -3.76 -15.61
N PRO A 28 27.20 -4.93 -16.27
CA PRO A 28 26.14 -5.93 -16.19
C PRO A 28 25.93 -6.58 -14.81
N ASN A 29 26.84 -6.42 -13.83
CA ASN A 29 26.82 -7.22 -12.59
C ASN A 29 27.43 -6.49 -11.36
N GLY A 30 26.83 -5.40 -10.88
CA GLY A 30 27.22 -4.83 -9.60
C GLY A 30 26.35 -3.65 -9.20
N ILE A 31 25.55 -3.81 -8.15
CA ILE A 31 24.76 -2.74 -7.53
C ILE A 31 25.60 -2.18 -6.38
N GLU A 32 25.97 -0.90 -6.46
CA GLU A 32 26.44 -0.14 -5.29
C GLU A 32 25.24 0.24 -4.40
N ASP A 33 25.45 0.21 -3.09
CA ASP A 33 24.47 0.60 -2.08
C ASP A 33 24.16 2.10 -2.16
N LEU A 34 22.90 2.42 -2.49
CA LEU A 34 22.38 3.78 -2.69
C LEU A 34 21.41 4.23 -1.59
N SER A 35 21.39 3.54 -0.44
CA SER A 35 20.42 3.75 0.65
C SER A 35 20.48 5.11 1.36
N HIS A 36 21.35 6.05 0.95
CA HIS A 36 21.60 7.31 1.67
C HIS A 36 21.37 8.59 0.81
N TYR A 37 20.69 8.51 -0.33
CA TYR A 37 20.48 9.67 -1.21
C TYR A 37 18.98 9.93 -1.49
N PRO A 38 18.50 11.19 -1.44
CA PRO A 38 17.18 11.53 -1.96
C PRO A 38 17.21 11.42 -3.49
N ILE A 39 16.40 10.53 -4.04
CA ILE A 39 16.38 10.20 -5.48
C ILE A 39 15.05 10.69 -6.08
N TYR A 40 15.12 11.66 -7.00
CA TYR A 40 13.99 12.03 -7.85
C TYR A 40 14.12 11.35 -9.21
N VAL A 41 13.03 10.76 -9.68
CA VAL A 41 12.99 10.00 -10.93
C VAL A 41 12.73 10.96 -12.10
N VAL A 42 13.78 11.24 -12.89
CA VAL A 42 13.60 11.76 -14.24
C VAL A 42 13.61 10.57 -15.20
N LEU A 43 12.44 10.22 -15.74
CA LEU A 43 12.31 9.18 -16.76
C LEU A 43 12.92 9.68 -18.07
N ILE A 44 14.10 9.15 -18.44
CA ILE A 44 14.73 9.41 -19.73
C ILE A 44 14.63 8.13 -20.57
N THR A 45 13.87 8.18 -21.66
CA THR A 45 13.82 7.11 -22.67
C THR A 45 14.99 7.30 -23.64
N ILE A 46 15.77 6.25 -23.89
CA ILE A 46 16.88 6.25 -24.86
C ILE A 46 16.59 5.21 -25.94
N GLN A 47 16.58 5.62 -27.21
CA GLN A 47 16.44 4.71 -28.36
C GLN A 47 17.80 4.51 -29.04
N ARG A 48 18.10 3.28 -29.45
CA ARG A 48 19.27 2.97 -30.29
C ARG A 48 18.93 3.29 -31.75
N CYS A 49 19.84 3.97 -32.44
CA CYS A 49 19.66 4.37 -33.84
C CYS A 49 19.75 3.15 -34.77
N ASP A 50 18.63 2.77 -35.41
CA ASP A 50 18.64 1.87 -36.57
C ASP A 50 18.44 2.72 -37.83
N SER A 51 19.50 2.86 -38.63
CA SER A 51 19.51 3.69 -39.83
C SER A 51 19.37 2.85 -41.10
N ASP A 52 18.16 2.74 -41.66
CA ASP A 52 17.96 2.24 -43.04
C ASP A 52 17.70 3.35 -44.07
N LEU A 53 17.84 4.63 -43.69
CA LEU A 53 17.66 5.77 -44.60
C LEU A 53 18.69 6.90 -44.36
N ALA A 54 19.99 6.63 -44.57
CA ALA A 54 21.03 7.62 -44.97
C ALA A 54 22.44 6.98 -44.96
N PRO A 55 23.38 7.40 -45.83
CA PRO A 55 24.65 6.72 -46.04
C PRO A 55 25.58 6.87 -44.83
N VAL A 56 25.82 5.74 -44.17
CA VAL A 56 26.97 5.37 -43.34
C VAL A 56 27.72 6.53 -42.68
N CYS A 57 27.33 6.84 -41.44
CA CYS A 57 28.16 7.65 -40.55
C CYS A 57 29.30 6.79 -39.99
N ILE A 58 30.40 6.66 -40.75
CA ILE A 58 31.58 5.85 -40.38
C ILE A 58 32.35 6.46 -39.18
N ASN A 59 31.94 7.63 -38.67
CA ASN A 59 32.61 8.35 -37.58
C ASN A 59 31.64 8.91 -36.50
N CYS A 60 30.59 8.19 -36.07
CA CYS A 60 29.96 8.51 -34.77
C CYS A 60 30.78 7.84 -33.66
N PRO A 61 31.49 8.57 -32.78
CA PRO A 61 31.95 8.01 -31.52
C PRO A 61 30.74 7.52 -30.69
N GLU A 62 30.96 6.68 -29.68
CA GLU A 62 29.96 6.03 -28.81
C GLU A 62 28.98 6.97 -28.04
N GLU A 63 28.88 8.25 -28.43
CA GLU A 63 28.14 9.33 -27.77
C GLU A 63 26.88 9.78 -28.54
N CYS A 64 26.43 9.05 -29.55
CA CYS A 64 25.22 9.39 -30.30
C CYS A 64 23.94 8.87 -29.59
N LEU A 65 23.79 9.11 -28.28
CA LEU A 65 22.54 8.95 -27.53
C LEU A 65 21.87 10.32 -27.41
N HIS A 66 20.83 10.57 -28.20
CA HIS A 66 20.02 11.77 -28.04
C HIS A 66 18.89 11.51 -27.04
N PRO A 67 18.72 12.33 -25.99
CA PRO A 67 17.54 12.25 -25.14
C PRO A 67 16.31 12.58 -26.00
N ILE A 68 15.41 11.62 -26.18
CA ILE A 68 14.08 11.90 -26.74
C ILE A 68 13.20 12.27 -25.54
N THR A 69 13.40 13.47 -25.01
CA THR A 69 12.40 14.11 -24.16
C THR A 69 11.50 14.95 -25.06
N ARG A 70 10.17 14.84 -24.95
CA ARG A 70 9.24 15.75 -25.65
C ARG A 70 9.34 17.21 -25.17
N PHE A 71 10.09 17.46 -24.09
CA PHE A 71 10.30 18.79 -23.53
C PHE A 71 11.26 19.62 -24.35
N ASP A 72 10.90 20.88 -24.59
CA ASP A 72 11.84 21.90 -25.04
C ASP A 72 12.98 22.05 -23.99
N PRO A 73 14.24 22.32 -24.39
CA PRO A 73 15.35 22.50 -23.45
C PRO A 73 15.09 23.50 -22.32
N MET A 74 14.24 24.51 -22.55
CA MET A 74 13.83 25.49 -21.56
C MET A 74 12.86 24.91 -20.53
N GLU A 75 11.97 23.99 -20.93
CA GLU A 75 11.02 23.32 -20.04
C GLU A 75 11.73 22.35 -19.10
N LEU A 76 12.67 21.57 -19.65
CA LEU A 76 13.51 20.68 -18.85
C LEU A 76 14.29 21.48 -17.79
N LYS A 77 14.86 22.63 -18.18
CA LYS A 77 15.56 23.51 -17.24
C LYS A 77 14.64 24.05 -16.15
N LYS A 78 13.44 24.53 -16.50
CA LYS A 78 12.46 25.00 -15.51
C LYS A 78 12.02 23.91 -14.53
N ALA A 79 11.85 22.68 -15.01
CA ALA A 79 11.51 21.53 -14.18
C ALA A 79 12.64 21.20 -13.19
N ILE A 80 13.89 21.21 -13.65
CA ILE A 80 15.09 21.01 -12.81
C ILE A 80 15.21 22.12 -11.76
N ASP A 81 15.03 23.39 -12.16
CA ASP A 81 15.14 24.54 -11.25
C ASP A 81 14.04 24.49 -10.16
N LYS A 82 12.80 24.12 -10.53
CA LYS A 82 11.68 23.94 -9.59
C LYS A 82 11.92 22.79 -8.62
N ALA A 83 12.41 21.64 -9.11
CA ALA A 83 12.77 20.51 -8.25
C ALA A 83 13.90 20.87 -7.27
N THR A 84 14.89 21.64 -7.73
CA THR A 84 16.01 22.12 -6.90
C THR A 84 15.56 23.08 -5.79
N LEU A 85 14.57 23.93 -6.06
CA LEU A 85 13.99 24.83 -5.07
C LEU A 85 13.24 24.06 -3.97
N ILE A 86 12.41 23.09 -4.35
CA ILE A 86 11.65 22.22 -3.43
C ILE A 86 12.62 21.42 -2.54
N LEU A 87 13.67 20.87 -3.13
CA LEU A 87 14.76 20.17 -2.45
C LEU A 87 15.42 21.02 -1.33
N GLY A 88 15.66 22.31 -1.61
CA GLY A 88 16.25 23.23 -0.63
C GLY A 88 15.30 23.65 0.50
N GLU A 89 14.00 23.43 0.35
CA GLU A 89 13.00 23.64 1.41
C GLU A 89 12.82 22.39 2.27
N GLU A 90 12.86 21.18 1.70
CA GLU A 90 12.78 19.91 2.44
C GLU A 90 14.03 19.63 3.30
N GLU A 91 15.24 19.94 2.82
CA GLU A 91 16.47 19.83 3.64
C GLU A 91 16.40 20.70 4.91
N LYS A 92 15.70 21.84 4.85
CA LYS A 92 15.49 22.70 6.04
C LYS A 92 14.43 22.13 7.01
N LEU A 93 13.53 21.27 6.54
CA LEU A 93 12.57 20.56 7.40
C LEU A 93 13.18 19.29 8.03
N ALA A 94 14.18 18.69 7.39
CA ALA A 94 14.81 17.44 7.83
C ALA A 94 15.78 17.59 9.02
N GLU A 95 16.22 18.81 9.36
CA GLU A 95 17.12 19.09 10.50
C GLU A 95 16.38 19.30 11.84
N LYS A 96 15.22 18.66 12.06
CA LYS A 96 14.60 18.64 13.39
C LYS A 96 15.29 17.62 14.30
N PRO A 97 15.66 17.98 15.55
CA PRO A 97 16.22 17.03 16.50
C PRO A 97 15.29 15.80 16.67
N LEU A 98 15.88 14.61 16.79
CA LEU A 98 15.12 13.36 17.02
C LEU A 98 14.13 13.49 18.19
N GLU A 99 14.45 14.30 19.20
CA GLU A 99 13.62 14.53 20.39
C GLU A 99 12.29 15.27 20.09
N ASP A 100 12.21 16.04 19.00
CA ASP A 100 10.99 16.74 18.57
C ASP A 100 10.04 15.86 17.72
N LEU A 101 10.54 14.75 17.15
CA LEU A 101 9.74 13.78 16.38
C LEU A 101 8.85 12.90 17.28
N TYR A 102 9.22 12.77 18.55
CA TYR A 102 8.52 11.95 19.56
C TYR A 102 7.71 12.77 20.56
N ALA A 103 7.45 14.06 20.27
CA ALA A 103 6.43 14.81 21.01
C ALA A 103 5.12 14.00 20.97
N PRO A 104 4.28 14.00 22.03
CA PRO A 104 3.04 13.25 22.04
C PRO A 104 2.14 13.72 20.90
N GLN A 105 2.24 13.05 19.75
CA GLN A 105 1.32 13.25 18.65
C GLN A 105 -0.04 12.78 19.13
N SER A 106 -1.09 13.54 18.80
CA SER A 106 -2.46 13.09 19.05
C SER A 106 -2.60 11.65 18.58
N THR A 107 -2.95 10.74 19.48
CA THR A 107 -3.15 9.31 19.19
C THR A 107 -4.57 9.03 18.69
N GLU A 108 -5.32 10.08 18.37
CA GLU A 108 -6.69 9.98 17.88
C GLU A 108 -6.70 10.06 16.36
N ALA A 109 -7.35 9.09 15.73
CA ALA A 109 -7.66 9.14 14.31
C ALA A 109 -8.67 10.25 14.03
N ILE A 110 -8.72 10.73 12.79
CA ILE A 110 -9.70 11.74 12.37
C ILE A 110 -10.97 11.04 11.92
N TYR A 111 -12.14 11.54 12.33
CA TYR A 111 -13.44 10.96 12.00
C TYR A 111 -14.25 11.90 11.12
N PHE A 112 -14.84 11.35 10.07
CA PHE A 112 -15.83 12.01 9.21
C PHE A 112 -17.09 11.15 9.10
N THR A 113 -18.19 11.77 8.67
CA THR A 113 -19.41 11.07 8.27
C THR A 113 -19.60 11.22 6.77
N HIS A 114 -19.78 10.10 6.06
CA HIS A 114 -19.81 10.04 4.60
C HIS A 114 -20.81 11.03 3.98
N SER A 115 -21.98 11.22 4.58
CA SER A 115 -23.03 12.11 4.06
C SER A 115 -22.75 13.61 4.20
N SER A 116 -21.82 14.00 5.06
CA SER A 116 -21.53 15.42 5.37
C SER A 116 -20.08 15.81 5.17
N MET A 117 -19.21 14.86 4.84
CA MET A 117 -17.78 15.09 4.62
C MET A 117 -17.56 15.91 3.35
N LYS A 118 -16.76 16.96 3.45
CA LYS A 118 -16.25 17.68 2.26
C LYS A 118 -14.90 17.09 1.85
N SER A 119 -14.72 16.85 0.55
CA SER A 119 -13.46 16.31 0.01
C SER A 119 -12.24 17.15 0.40
N SER A 120 -12.35 18.48 0.45
CA SER A 120 -11.23 19.35 0.84
C SER A 120 -10.78 19.18 2.30
N GLU A 121 -11.72 18.94 3.21
CA GLU A 121 -11.42 18.73 4.63
C GLU A 121 -10.75 17.35 4.82
N PHE A 122 -11.23 16.35 4.09
CA PHE A 122 -10.59 15.03 4.03
C PHE A 122 -9.16 15.13 3.46
N GLU A 123 -8.97 15.77 2.31
CA GLU A 123 -7.67 15.89 1.64
C GLU A 123 -6.65 16.61 2.52
N GLN A 124 -7.06 17.65 3.23
CA GLN A 124 -6.20 18.35 4.18
C GLN A 124 -5.77 17.44 5.34
N ALA A 125 -6.69 16.63 5.88
CA ALA A 125 -6.36 15.64 6.91
C ALA A 125 -5.42 14.55 6.37
N TRP A 126 -5.71 14.05 5.16
CA TRP A 126 -4.96 12.99 4.51
C TRP A 126 -3.51 13.37 4.19
N ALA A 127 -3.30 14.61 3.73
CA ALA A 127 -1.96 15.16 3.45
C ALA A 127 -1.04 15.19 4.68
N ASN A 128 -1.59 15.18 5.91
CA ASN A 128 -0.81 15.08 7.14
C ASN A 128 -0.38 13.63 7.46
N GLY A 129 -0.74 12.64 6.63
CA GLY A 129 -0.40 11.24 6.82
C GLY A 129 -1.08 10.60 8.03
N LEU A 130 -2.27 11.09 8.39
CA LEU A 130 -3.05 10.59 9.53
C LEU A 130 -4.03 9.50 9.08
N PRO A 131 -4.27 8.45 9.89
CA PRO A 131 -5.38 7.55 9.66
C PRO A 131 -6.72 8.26 9.80
N ILE A 132 -7.66 7.94 8.92
CA ILE A 132 -8.98 8.57 8.86
C ILE A 132 -10.06 7.49 8.91
N VAL A 133 -11.14 7.74 9.64
CA VAL A 133 -12.35 6.92 9.64
C VAL A 133 -13.49 7.70 9.01
N VAL A 134 -14.15 7.13 8.02
CA VAL A 134 -15.37 7.69 7.41
C VAL A 134 -16.53 6.75 7.72
N SER A 135 -17.45 7.20 8.57
CA SER A 135 -18.63 6.42 8.98
C SER A 135 -19.81 6.60 8.03
N GLY A 136 -20.74 5.63 8.03
CA GLY A 136 -21.97 5.70 7.24
C GLY A 136 -21.82 5.26 5.78
N VAL A 137 -20.83 4.43 5.48
CA VAL A 137 -20.66 3.77 4.17
C VAL A 137 -21.56 2.54 4.12
N GLN A 138 -22.67 2.61 3.39
CA GLN A 138 -23.66 1.54 3.39
C GLN A 138 -23.50 0.61 2.18
N ILE A 139 -23.21 -0.66 2.45
CA ILE A 139 -23.20 -1.75 1.46
C ILE A 139 -24.03 -2.89 2.03
N GLU A 140 -25.11 -3.28 1.36
CA GLU A 140 -25.98 -4.38 1.79
C GLU A 140 -25.35 -5.75 1.47
N VAL A 141 -24.33 -6.14 2.23
CA VAL A 141 -23.59 -7.40 2.05
C VAL A 141 -23.34 -8.03 3.40
N GLY A 142 -23.54 -9.35 3.49
CA GLY A 142 -23.28 -10.14 4.70
C GLY A 142 -23.11 -11.63 4.36
N PRO A 143 -23.04 -12.52 5.36
CA PRO A 143 -22.84 -13.95 5.15
C PRO A 143 -23.83 -14.56 4.15
N GLU A 144 -25.11 -14.21 4.26
CA GLU A 144 -26.19 -14.72 3.40
C GLU A 144 -26.01 -14.36 1.92
N TYR A 145 -25.39 -13.21 1.61
CA TYR A 145 -25.08 -12.83 0.23
C TYR A 145 -24.13 -13.87 -0.40
N PHE A 146 -23.04 -14.19 0.29
CA PHE A 146 -22.03 -15.14 -0.19
C PHE A 146 -22.54 -16.58 -0.19
N ILE A 147 -23.27 -16.99 0.86
CA ILE A 147 -23.89 -18.33 0.95
C ILE A 147 -24.85 -18.54 -0.23
N LYS A 148 -25.71 -17.56 -0.54
CA LYS A 148 -26.68 -17.69 -1.64
C LYS A 148 -26.03 -17.68 -3.02
N ARG A 149 -24.99 -16.86 -3.21
CA ARG A 149 -24.40 -16.61 -4.53
C ARG A 149 -23.28 -17.59 -4.89
N PHE A 150 -22.53 -18.09 -3.90
CA PHE A 150 -21.34 -18.93 -4.06
C PHE A 150 -21.32 -20.16 -3.13
N PRO A 151 -22.43 -20.89 -2.94
CA PRO A 151 -22.58 -21.85 -1.84
C PRO A 151 -21.52 -22.96 -1.83
N GLU A 152 -21.13 -23.43 -3.01
CA GLU A 152 -20.23 -24.57 -3.23
C GLU A 152 -18.78 -24.13 -3.54
N MET A 153 -18.51 -22.82 -3.58
CA MET A 153 -17.16 -22.33 -3.84
C MET A 153 -16.26 -22.75 -2.69
N ARG A 154 -15.18 -23.47 -2.99
CA ARG A 154 -14.19 -23.87 -1.97
C ARG A 154 -13.26 -22.72 -1.66
N VAL A 155 -12.91 -22.58 -0.38
CA VAL A 155 -12.07 -21.49 0.12
C VAL A 155 -10.87 -22.05 0.88
N ASP A 156 -9.75 -21.35 0.75
CA ASP A 156 -8.53 -21.60 1.50
C ASP A 156 -8.60 -20.78 2.79
N LEU A 157 -8.79 -21.46 3.92
CA LEU A 157 -8.82 -20.83 5.23
C LEU A 157 -7.46 -20.95 5.90
N GLU A 158 -7.09 -19.90 6.61
CA GLU A 158 -5.90 -19.85 7.47
C GLU A 158 -6.33 -19.66 8.92
N ASP A 159 -5.63 -20.31 9.83
CA ASP A 159 -5.78 -20.09 11.26
C ASP A 159 -5.22 -18.70 11.61
N CYS A 160 -5.95 -17.92 12.39
CA CYS A 160 -5.60 -16.53 12.71
C CYS A 160 -4.28 -16.42 13.47
N ASP A 161 -3.98 -17.39 14.34
CA ASP A 161 -2.86 -17.34 15.28
C ASP A 161 -1.60 -18.00 14.70
N THR A 162 -1.76 -19.15 14.05
CA THR A 162 -0.63 -19.93 13.51
C THR A 162 -0.35 -19.68 12.04
N GLY A 163 -1.32 -19.13 11.29
CA GLY A 163 -1.25 -19.02 9.83
C GLY A 163 -1.35 -20.37 9.10
N GLU A 164 -1.58 -21.48 9.81
CA GLU A 164 -1.71 -22.80 9.20
C GLU A 164 -2.96 -22.89 8.33
N ARG A 165 -2.81 -23.48 7.14
CA ARG A 165 -3.90 -23.64 6.18
C ARG A 165 -4.77 -24.85 6.49
N MET A 166 -6.09 -24.68 6.37
CA MET A 166 -7.04 -25.78 6.51
C MET A 166 -6.99 -26.71 5.29
N LEU A 167 -6.46 -27.92 5.46
CA LEU A 167 -6.28 -28.90 4.38
C LEU A 167 -7.57 -29.30 3.66
N ARG A 168 -8.70 -29.39 4.37
CA ARG A 168 -9.97 -29.87 3.78
C ARG A 168 -10.64 -28.90 2.81
N LYS A 169 -10.25 -27.61 2.83
CA LYS A 169 -10.83 -26.52 2.02
C LYS A 169 -12.37 -26.51 2.00
N PRO A 170 -13.01 -25.98 3.06
CA PRO A 170 -14.47 -25.94 3.17
C PRO A 170 -15.12 -25.16 2.03
N THR A 171 -16.43 -25.33 1.87
CA THR A 171 -17.20 -24.42 1.02
C THR A 171 -17.49 -23.09 1.73
N VAL A 172 -17.78 -22.04 0.96
CA VAL A 172 -18.27 -20.75 1.49
C VAL A 172 -19.47 -20.97 2.42
N SER A 173 -20.40 -21.86 2.05
CA SER A 173 -21.56 -22.17 2.91
C SER A 173 -21.18 -22.80 4.23
N GLU A 174 -20.25 -23.76 4.23
CA GLU A 174 -19.79 -24.40 5.45
C GLU A 174 -19.16 -23.38 6.40
N PHE A 175 -18.28 -22.51 5.89
CA PHE A 175 -17.58 -21.53 6.71
C PHE A 175 -18.51 -20.41 7.23
N LEU A 176 -19.34 -19.84 6.38
CA LEU A 176 -20.15 -18.66 6.76
C LEU A 176 -21.40 -18.99 7.56
N ARG A 177 -21.87 -20.25 7.58
CA ARG A 177 -23.00 -20.65 8.43
C ARG A 177 -22.63 -20.69 9.91
N ASP A 178 -21.34 -20.80 10.23
CA ASP A 178 -20.84 -20.80 11.59
C ASP A 178 -20.76 -19.39 12.18
N PHE A 179 -20.83 -18.35 11.34
CA PHE A 179 -20.77 -16.96 11.78
C PHE A 179 -21.91 -16.63 12.75
N GLY A 180 -21.56 -16.01 13.88
CA GLY A 180 -22.46 -15.64 14.97
C GLY A 180 -22.97 -16.82 15.80
N ARG A 181 -22.47 -18.05 15.61
CA ARG A 181 -22.98 -19.26 16.27
C ARG A 181 -21.98 -19.98 17.17
N SER A 182 -20.68 -19.88 16.90
CA SER A 182 -19.64 -20.46 17.76
C SER A 182 -18.27 -19.85 17.45
N ILE A 183 -17.62 -19.28 18.47
CA ILE A 183 -16.18 -19.08 18.46
C ILE A 183 -15.60 -20.42 18.91
N ASP A 184 -14.94 -21.16 18.02
CA ASP A 184 -14.05 -22.23 18.46
C ASP A 184 -12.89 -21.53 19.19
N PRO A 185 -12.79 -21.66 20.53
CA PRO A 185 -11.83 -20.90 21.30
C PRO A 185 -10.38 -21.34 21.02
N ASP A 186 -10.19 -22.52 20.41
CA ASP A 186 -8.89 -23.11 20.16
C ASP A 186 -8.40 -22.83 18.73
N LYS A 187 -9.30 -22.52 17.78
CA LYS A 187 -8.96 -22.19 16.38
C LYS A 187 -9.90 -21.16 15.77
N THR A 188 -9.36 -19.99 15.45
CA THR A 188 -10.08 -18.93 14.74
C THR A 188 -9.67 -18.92 13.28
N TRP A 189 -10.63 -18.97 12.36
CA TRP A 189 -10.36 -19.06 10.92
C TRP A 189 -10.58 -17.73 10.20
N LYS A 190 -9.73 -17.47 9.20
CA LYS A 190 -9.84 -16.35 8.27
C LYS A 190 -9.71 -16.78 6.82
N LEU A 191 -10.41 -16.05 5.98
CA LEU A 191 -10.31 -16.03 4.53
C LEU A 191 -9.75 -14.67 4.14
N LYS A 192 -8.46 -14.64 3.79
CA LYS A 192 -7.69 -13.44 3.42
C LYS A 192 -7.57 -13.34 1.90
N ASP A 193 -7.49 -12.12 1.38
CA ASP A 193 -7.20 -11.82 -0.04
C ASP A 193 -8.14 -12.54 -1.01
N TRP A 194 -9.45 -12.58 -0.68
CA TRP A 194 -10.43 -13.32 -1.46
C TRP A 194 -11.23 -12.40 -2.41
N PRO A 195 -11.38 -12.76 -3.70
CA PRO A 195 -10.90 -13.98 -4.34
C PRO A 195 -9.39 -13.88 -4.65
N PRO A 196 -8.66 -15.01 -4.62
CA PRO A 196 -7.21 -15.00 -4.85
C PRO A 196 -6.88 -14.50 -6.26
N LYS A 197 -5.99 -13.50 -6.35
CA LYS A 197 -5.52 -12.78 -7.56
C LYS A 197 -6.62 -11.98 -8.25
N ALA A 198 -6.56 -10.64 -8.31
CA ALA A 198 -7.30 -9.63 -9.11
C ALA A 198 -8.73 -9.89 -9.67
N LEU A 199 -9.37 -11.03 -9.39
CA LEU A 199 -10.58 -11.56 -10.02
C LEU A 199 -11.82 -11.10 -9.26
N PHE A 200 -11.69 -10.17 -8.31
CA PHE A 200 -12.83 -9.63 -7.58
C PHE A 200 -13.82 -8.97 -8.56
N ARG A 201 -13.32 -8.18 -9.51
CA ARG A 201 -14.15 -7.51 -10.52
C ARG A 201 -14.92 -8.48 -11.41
N THR A 202 -14.35 -9.65 -11.71
CA THR A 202 -14.97 -10.65 -12.60
C THR A 202 -15.85 -11.62 -11.82
N THR A 203 -15.36 -12.15 -10.70
CA THR A 203 -16.06 -13.14 -9.85
C THR A 203 -17.21 -12.50 -9.08
N PHE A 204 -16.99 -11.30 -8.54
CA PHE A 204 -17.93 -10.58 -7.69
C PHE A 204 -18.41 -9.28 -8.33
N TYR A 205 -18.68 -9.29 -9.64
CA TYR A 205 -19.03 -8.09 -10.41
C TYR A 205 -20.08 -7.16 -9.76
N HIS A 206 -21.19 -7.73 -9.24
CA HIS A 206 -22.23 -6.92 -8.60
C HIS A 206 -21.75 -6.27 -7.28
N LEU A 207 -20.99 -7.03 -6.48
CA LEU A 207 -20.39 -6.52 -5.25
C LEU A 207 -19.32 -5.47 -5.55
N PHE A 208 -18.48 -5.71 -6.55
CA PHE A 208 -17.48 -4.76 -7.03
C PHE A 208 -18.12 -3.42 -7.38
N ARG A 209 -19.21 -3.43 -8.15
CA ARG A 209 -19.93 -2.20 -8.52
C ARG A 209 -20.54 -1.51 -7.31
N ALA A 210 -21.25 -2.26 -6.46
CA ALA A 210 -21.85 -1.69 -5.25
C ALA A 210 -20.79 -1.04 -4.35
N PHE A 211 -19.64 -1.69 -4.18
CA PHE A 211 -18.51 -1.17 -3.42
C PHE A 211 -17.95 0.12 -4.04
N MET A 212 -17.68 0.14 -5.35
CA MET A 212 -17.16 1.32 -6.05
C MET A 212 -18.15 2.50 -6.08
N ASP A 213 -19.45 2.22 -6.02
CA ASP A 213 -20.50 3.24 -6.05
C ASP A 213 -20.63 3.99 -4.71
N VAL A 214 -20.22 3.37 -3.59
CA VAL A 214 -20.35 3.98 -2.25
C VAL A 214 -19.01 4.27 -1.56
N ILE A 215 -17.88 3.94 -2.19
CA ILE A 215 -16.56 4.16 -1.63
C ILE A 215 -16.34 5.66 -1.39
N PRO A 216 -15.95 6.09 -0.17
CA PRO A 216 -15.65 7.49 0.09
C PRO A 216 -14.45 7.96 -0.72
N CYS A 217 -14.37 9.27 -0.96
CA CYS A 217 -13.29 9.90 -1.73
C CYS A 217 -13.07 9.24 -3.10
N PRO A 218 -14.12 9.17 -3.95
CA PRO A 218 -14.10 8.39 -5.19
C PRO A 218 -12.96 8.78 -6.15
N ASP A 219 -12.59 10.06 -6.20
CA ASP A 219 -11.47 10.54 -7.03
C ASP A 219 -10.13 9.91 -6.64
N MET A 220 -9.94 9.55 -5.37
CA MET A 220 -8.72 8.92 -4.85
C MET A 220 -8.81 7.40 -4.80
N CYS A 221 -9.99 6.85 -4.46
CA CYS A 221 -10.11 5.43 -4.10
C CYS A 221 -10.71 4.56 -5.18
N ARG A 222 -11.38 5.11 -6.20
CA ARG A 222 -11.94 4.27 -7.27
C ARG A 222 -10.89 3.86 -8.28
N SER A 223 -11.15 2.76 -8.98
CA SER A 223 -10.35 2.29 -10.11
C SER A 223 -10.42 3.19 -11.35
N ASP A 224 -11.33 4.15 -11.37
CA ASP A 224 -11.49 5.20 -12.40
C ASP A 224 -11.29 6.62 -11.81
N GLY A 225 -10.77 6.71 -10.57
CA GLY A 225 -10.56 7.97 -9.87
C GLY A 225 -9.39 8.76 -10.44
N ILE A 226 -9.58 10.06 -10.68
CA ILE A 226 -8.57 10.93 -11.32
C ILE A 226 -7.34 11.22 -10.46
N LYS A 227 -7.45 11.10 -9.13
CA LYS A 227 -6.34 11.28 -8.18
C LYS A 227 -5.68 9.95 -7.78
N ASN A 228 -6.21 8.83 -8.27
CA ASN A 228 -5.61 7.52 -8.09
C ASN A 228 -4.62 7.24 -9.22
N LEU A 229 -3.31 7.35 -8.96
CA LEU A 229 -2.28 7.16 -9.98
C LEU A 229 -2.35 5.75 -10.61
N ALA A 230 -2.83 4.75 -9.88
CA ALA A 230 -3.04 3.40 -10.40
C ALA A 230 -4.21 3.29 -11.41
N ALA A 231 -5.20 4.18 -11.34
CA ALA A 231 -6.36 4.17 -12.25
C ALA A 231 -6.00 4.54 -13.69
N HIS A 232 -4.81 5.13 -13.90
CA HIS A 232 -4.33 5.53 -15.23
C HIS A 232 -3.59 4.42 -15.98
N MET A 233 -3.39 3.26 -15.36
CA MET A 233 -2.78 2.12 -16.02
C MET A 233 -3.68 1.60 -17.15
N PRO A 234 -3.18 1.48 -18.40
CA PRO A 234 -3.96 0.96 -19.50
C PRO A 234 -4.32 -0.49 -19.26
N THR A 235 -5.59 -0.83 -19.40
CA THR A 235 -6.11 -2.19 -19.24
C THR A 235 -5.59 -3.19 -20.29
N GLU A 236 -4.93 -2.71 -21.35
CA GLU A 236 -4.51 -3.49 -22.51
C GLU A 236 -3.01 -3.83 -22.53
N VAL A 237 -2.19 -3.21 -21.66
CA VAL A 237 -0.72 -3.17 -21.84
C VAL A 237 0.04 -4.12 -20.89
N GLY A 238 -0.65 -4.89 -20.04
CA GLY A 238 0.00 -5.90 -19.19
C GLY A 238 -0.83 -6.31 -17.98
N PRO A 239 -0.26 -7.12 -17.07
CA PRO A 239 -0.89 -7.39 -15.78
C PRO A 239 -1.01 -6.06 -15.02
N MET A 240 -2.25 -5.64 -14.78
CA MET A 240 -2.54 -4.48 -13.91
C MET A 240 -1.90 -4.71 -12.54
N PRO A 241 -1.44 -3.64 -11.86
CA PRO A 241 -1.08 -3.73 -10.46
C PRO A 241 -2.23 -4.39 -9.68
N ASP A 242 -1.92 -5.33 -8.78
CA ASP A 242 -2.94 -6.09 -8.01
C ASP A 242 -3.51 -5.25 -6.85
N LEU A 243 -4.05 -4.08 -7.20
CA LEU A 243 -4.67 -3.09 -6.31
C LEU A 243 -6.21 -3.22 -6.29
N GLY A 244 -6.75 -4.24 -6.95
CA GLY A 244 -8.18 -4.51 -6.99
C GLY A 244 -8.74 -4.82 -5.59
N PRO A 245 -10.06 -4.71 -5.38
CA PRO A 245 -10.63 -4.91 -4.06
C PRO A 245 -10.45 -6.36 -3.60
N LYS A 246 -10.23 -6.52 -2.29
CA LYS A 246 -10.03 -7.81 -1.63
C LYS A 246 -10.99 -7.92 -0.46
N ALA A 247 -11.65 -9.07 -0.31
CA ALA A 247 -12.44 -9.38 0.86
C ALA A 247 -11.58 -10.04 1.94
N TYR A 248 -11.77 -9.59 3.17
CA TYR A 248 -11.19 -10.12 4.39
C TYR A 248 -12.34 -10.58 5.28
N ILE A 249 -12.49 -11.89 5.40
CA ILE A 249 -13.60 -12.53 6.11
C ILE A 249 -13.01 -13.38 7.21
N ALA A 250 -13.25 -13.03 8.47
CA ALA A 250 -12.61 -13.71 9.59
C ALA A 250 -13.55 -13.83 10.78
N GLN A 251 -13.39 -14.91 11.54
CA GLN A 251 -14.07 -15.08 12.81
C GLN A 251 -13.55 -14.08 13.87
N GLY A 252 -14.29 -13.97 14.97
CA GLY A 252 -13.91 -13.17 16.13
C GLY A 252 -12.64 -13.70 16.79
N THR A 253 -11.69 -12.80 17.08
CA THR A 253 -10.43 -13.06 17.78
C THR A 253 -10.41 -12.39 19.15
N LYS A 254 -9.46 -12.77 20.00
CA LYS A 254 -9.24 -12.10 21.28
C LYS A 254 -8.10 -11.08 21.16
N GLN A 255 -8.18 -10.04 21.99
CA GLN A 255 -7.10 -9.06 22.15
C GLN A 255 -6.45 -9.28 23.51
N ASP A 256 -5.54 -10.24 23.56
CA ASP A 256 -4.77 -10.62 24.74
C ASP A 256 -3.32 -10.91 24.34
N ASP A 257 -2.54 -11.51 25.26
CA ASP A 257 -1.13 -11.85 25.02
C ASP A 257 -0.93 -13.24 24.39
N GLU A 258 -2.00 -13.97 24.11
CA GLU A 258 -1.95 -15.35 23.60
C GLU A 258 -2.40 -15.44 22.13
N HIS A 259 -3.15 -14.47 21.63
CA HIS A 259 -3.71 -14.46 20.27
C HIS A 259 -3.11 -13.36 19.38
N SER A 260 -3.04 -13.63 18.09
CA SER A 260 -2.40 -12.77 17.09
C SER A 260 -3.38 -11.82 16.37
N GLY A 261 -4.67 -11.91 16.69
CA GLY A 261 -5.72 -11.15 16.01
C GLY A 261 -6.01 -11.66 14.59
N SER A 262 -6.99 -11.05 13.94
CA SER A 262 -7.41 -11.45 12.58
C SER A 262 -6.36 -11.13 11.51
N THR A 263 -5.61 -10.04 11.71
CA THR A 263 -4.53 -9.60 10.84
C THR A 263 -3.36 -9.15 11.70
N VAL A 264 -2.22 -9.80 11.53
CA VAL A 264 -0.97 -9.51 12.22
C VAL A 264 -0.34 -8.21 11.73
N LEU A 265 0.69 -7.74 12.42
CA LEU A 265 1.40 -6.51 12.07
C LEU A 265 2.00 -6.63 10.67
N HIS A 266 1.65 -5.69 9.81
CA HIS A 266 2.20 -5.57 8.47
C HIS A 266 2.14 -4.11 8.01
N MET A 267 2.67 -3.83 6.83
CA MET A 267 2.62 -2.53 6.19
C MET A 267 2.35 -2.71 4.71
N ASP A 268 1.44 -1.93 4.14
CA ASP A 268 1.11 -2.01 2.72
C ASP A 268 2.04 -1.12 1.89
N SER A 269 2.33 -1.55 0.65
CA SER A 269 3.18 -0.78 -0.27
C SER A 269 2.56 0.52 -0.75
N THR A 270 1.25 0.66 -0.59
CA THR A 270 0.43 1.78 -1.05
C THR A 270 -0.50 2.23 0.08
N SER A 271 -1.25 3.31 -0.15
CA SER A 271 -2.36 3.65 0.72
C SER A 271 -3.51 2.67 0.50
N ALA A 272 -4.34 2.50 1.53
CA ALA A 272 -5.46 1.57 1.51
C ALA A 272 -6.70 2.17 2.16
N ILE A 273 -7.87 1.71 1.71
CA ILE A 273 -9.15 1.90 2.39
C ILE A 273 -9.73 0.54 2.73
N ASN A 274 -10.23 0.36 3.95
CA ASN A 274 -10.87 -0.85 4.43
C ASN A 274 -12.28 -0.53 4.94
N VAL A 275 -13.31 -1.11 4.32
CA VAL A 275 -14.71 -0.91 4.71
C VAL A 275 -15.24 -2.15 5.41
N MET A 276 -15.73 -2.01 6.65
CA MET A 276 -16.45 -3.08 7.33
C MET A 276 -17.89 -3.13 6.80
N VAL A 277 -18.19 -4.12 5.98
CA VAL A 277 -19.52 -4.27 5.37
C VAL A 277 -20.49 -5.05 6.26
N TRP A 278 -19.95 -5.87 7.16
CA TRP A 278 -20.76 -6.65 8.11
C TRP A 278 -19.93 -7.09 9.32
N SER A 279 -20.57 -7.11 10.49
CA SER A 279 -20.09 -7.77 11.70
C SER A 279 -21.23 -8.49 12.41
N ALA A 280 -20.92 -9.61 13.06
CA ALA A 280 -21.84 -10.22 14.02
C ALA A 280 -21.98 -9.33 15.26
N ASP A 281 -23.11 -9.41 15.96
CA ASP A 281 -23.24 -8.82 17.28
C ASP A 281 -22.40 -9.61 18.30
N ILE A 282 -21.70 -8.91 19.20
CA ILE A 282 -20.97 -9.54 20.32
C ILE A 282 -21.90 -9.95 21.47
N GLY A 283 -23.11 -9.39 21.49
CA GLY A 283 -24.15 -9.72 22.45
C GLY A 283 -25.47 -9.06 22.07
N PRO A 284 -26.58 -9.37 22.76
CA PRO A 284 -27.90 -8.82 22.42
C PRO A 284 -27.90 -7.29 22.38
N GLY A 285 -28.06 -6.71 21.19
CA GLY A 285 -28.08 -5.26 20.97
C GLY A 285 -26.71 -4.58 21.09
N ILE A 286 -25.62 -5.35 21.13
CA ILE A 286 -24.24 -4.82 21.18
C ILE A 286 -23.57 -5.13 19.84
N PRO A 287 -23.36 -4.10 18.99
CA PRO A 287 -22.77 -4.30 17.68
C PRO A 287 -21.32 -4.80 17.81
N GLY A 288 -20.94 -5.73 16.95
CA GLY A 288 -19.53 -6.13 16.83
C GLY A 288 -18.69 -5.10 16.09
N TYR A 289 -17.40 -5.11 16.38
CA TYR A 289 -16.41 -4.20 15.82
C TYR A 289 -15.07 -4.92 15.62
N ALA A 290 -14.12 -4.24 14.97
CA ALA A 290 -12.72 -4.63 14.93
C ALA A 290 -11.84 -3.53 15.52
N THR A 291 -10.89 -3.91 16.38
CA THR A 291 -9.85 -3.01 16.90
C THR A 291 -8.69 -2.97 15.91
N TRP A 292 -8.37 -1.78 15.43
CA TRP A 292 -7.16 -1.50 14.66
C TRP A 292 -6.13 -0.83 15.54
N HIS A 293 -4.87 -1.24 15.39
CA HIS A 293 -3.74 -0.44 15.82
C HIS A 293 -2.97 -0.04 14.58
N ILE A 294 -2.89 1.26 14.32
CA ILE A 294 -2.16 1.83 13.18
C ILE A 294 -1.02 2.67 13.74
N PHE A 295 0.22 2.34 13.41
CA PHE A 295 1.39 3.08 13.87
C PHE A 295 1.68 4.27 12.95
N PRO A 296 2.03 5.44 13.49
CA PRO A 296 2.48 6.57 12.67
C PRO A 296 3.65 6.14 11.78
N ALA A 297 3.67 6.56 10.51
CA ALA A 297 4.71 6.15 9.57
C ALA A 297 6.13 6.52 10.05
N VAL A 298 6.25 7.64 10.77
CA VAL A 298 7.52 8.10 11.38
C VAL A 298 8.04 7.19 12.49
N ALA A 299 7.19 6.33 13.06
CA ALA A 299 7.56 5.41 14.14
C ALA A 299 8.06 4.05 13.62
N SER A 300 8.05 3.81 12.31
CA SER A 300 8.37 2.51 11.72
C SER A 300 9.77 1.99 12.09
N ASP A 301 10.78 2.86 12.12
CA ASP A 301 12.14 2.46 12.51
C ASP A 301 12.25 2.13 13.99
N ALA A 302 11.62 2.93 14.86
CA ALA A 302 11.56 2.66 16.29
C ALA A 302 10.80 1.34 16.56
N LEU A 303 9.74 1.06 15.81
CA LEU A 303 8.99 -0.18 15.89
C LEU A 303 9.84 -1.38 15.43
N ARG A 304 10.55 -1.30 14.30
CA ARG A 304 11.48 -2.35 13.85
C ARG A 304 12.59 -2.62 14.87
N GLN A 305 13.17 -1.57 15.45
CA GLN A 305 14.18 -1.70 16.50
C GLN A 305 13.59 -2.38 17.75
N PHE A 306 12.38 -2.02 18.15
CA PHE A 306 11.70 -2.69 19.26
C PHE A 306 11.46 -4.17 18.96
N LEU A 307 10.94 -4.50 17.79
CA LEU A 307 10.66 -5.88 17.40
C LEU A 307 11.93 -6.75 17.33
N THR A 308 13.03 -6.19 16.87
CA THR A 308 14.30 -6.93 16.76
C THR A 308 15.05 -7.00 18.10
N VAL A 309 15.26 -5.88 18.77
CA VAL A 309 16.09 -5.78 19.98
C VAL A 309 15.33 -6.20 21.23
N ASP A 310 14.10 -5.73 21.42
CA ASP A 310 13.34 -5.92 22.66
C ASP A 310 12.47 -7.19 22.65
N MET A 311 12.06 -7.64 21.46
CA MET A 311 11.22 -8.83 21.25
C MET A 311 11.98 -10.01 20.61
N GLY A 312 13.24 -9.79 20.18
CA GLY A 312 14.10 -10.86 19.69
C GLY A 312 13.78 -11.38 18.29
N HIS A 313 13.08 -10.60 17.46
CA HIS A 313 12.86 -11.00 16.06
C HIS A 313 14.20 -11.11 15.30
N PRO A 314 14.40 -12.16 14.48
CA PRO A 314 15.63 -12.33 13.73
C PRO A 314 15.99 -11.13 12.85
N PHE A 315 17.25 -10.70 12.88
CA PHE A 315 17.78 -9.63 12.02
C PHE A 315 17.87 -10.02 10.54
N THR A 316 17.68 -11.30 10.21
CA THR A 316 17.75 -11.84 8.84
C THR A 316 16.53 -11.47 8.00
N SER A 317 15.48 -10.93 8.61
CA SER A 317 14.23 -10.53 7.95
C SER A 317 13.63 -9.31 8.63
N ASP A 318 13.04 -8.41 7.85
CA ASP A 318 12.29 -7.28 8.38
C ASP A 318 11.04 -7.78 9.16
N PRO A 319 10.86 -7.39 10.42
CA PRO A 319 9.78 -7.90 11.29
C PRO A 319 8.38 -7.41 10.93
N ILE A 320 8.25 -6.33 10.16
CA ILE A 320 6.97 -5.81 9.67
C ILE A 320 6.65 -6.46 8.32
N HIS A 321 7.63 -6.51 7.41
CA HIS A 321 7.43 -7.10 6.08
C HIS A 321 7.27 -8.62 6.11
N SER A 322 7.78 -9.30 7.15
CA SER A 322 7.61 -10.75 7.33
C SER A 322 6.16 -11.15 7.61
N GLN A 323 5.33 -10.24 8.13
CA GLN A 323 3.94 -10.51 8.56
C GLN A 323 3.84 -11.71 9.53
N THR A 324 4.75 -11.81 10.50
CA THR A 324 4.80 -12.91 11.48
C THR A 324 4.60 -12.48 12.93
N VAL A 325 4.43 -11.17 13.18
CA VAL A 325 4.41 -10.60 14.53
C VAL A 325 3.06 -9.95 14.82
N CYS A 326 2.54 -10.14 16.04
CA CYS A 326 1.44 -9.36 16.57
C CYS A 326 1.92 -8.52 17.76
N MET A 327 1.48 -7.25 17.83
CA MET A 327 1.66 -6.42 19.01
C MET A 327 0.54 -6.69 20.02
N THR A 328 0.84 -7.47 21.05
CA THR A 328 -0.08 -7.79 22.14
C THR A 328 -0.25 -6.61 23.11
N PRO A 329 -1.24 -6.62 24.03
CA PRO A 329 -1.36 -5.59 25.05
C PRO A 329 -0.08 -5.36 25.87
N SER A 330 0.63 -6.43 26.24
CA SER A 330 1.89 -6.30 26.98
C SER A 330 3.02 -5.73 26.11
N SER A 331 3.12 -6.10 24.83
CA SER A 331 4.16 -5.57 23.95
C SER A 331 3.88 -4.11 23.54
N LEU A 332 2.62 -3.72 23.35
CA LEU A 332 2.21 -2.33 23.14
C LEU A 332 2.56 -1.45 24.35
N ARG A 333 2.32 -1.95 25.57
CA ARG A 333 2.70 -1.25 26.81
C ARG A 333 4.22 -1.07 26.89
N LYS A 334 4.98 -2.14 26.63
CA LYS A 334 6.45 -2.12 26.64
C LYS A 334 7.01 -1.17 25.57
N LEU A 335 6.45 -1.16 24.36
CA LEU A 335 6.85 -0.24 23.29
C LEU A 335 6.66 1.22 23.70
N PHE A 336 5.54 1.53 24.34
CA PHE A 336 5.30 2.88 24.85
C PHE A 336 6.30 3.24 25.96
N GLU A 337 6.52 2.34 26.93
CA GLU A 337 7.44 2.58 28.04
C GLU A 337 8.91 2.75 27.57
N SER A 338 9.35 1.98 26.56
CA SER A 338 10.74 1.99 26.12
C SER A 338 11.04 3.00 25.03
N ARG A 339 10.08 3.32 24.14
CA ARG A 339 10.31 4.18 22.97
C ARG A 339 9.30 5.31 22.80
N GLY A 340 8.33 5.45 23.70
CA GLY A 340 7.30 6.50 23.62
C GLY A 340 6.31 6.33 22.46
N VAL A 341 6.40 5.23 21.71
CA VAL A 341 5.57 5.00 20.52
C VAL A 341 4.21 4.45 20.92
N ARG A 342 3.14 5.02 20.34
CA ARG A 342 1.76 4.55 20.47
C ARG A 342 1.10 4.45 19.09
N PRO A 343 0.27 3.43 18.84
CA PRO A 343 -0.57 3.42 17.66
C PRO A 343 -1.82 4.30 17.84
N TYR A 344 -2.41 4.73 16.72
CA TYR A 344 -3.81 5.09 16.65
C TYR A 344 -4.65 3.84 16.92
N THR A 345 -5.53 3.91 17.91
CA THR A 345 -6.45 2.80 18.24
C THR A 345 -7.84 3.14 17.72
N ILE A 346 -8.34 2.37 16.74
CA ILE A 346 -9.63 2.62 16.08
C ILE A 346 -10.55 1.43 16.34
N LEU A 347 -11.80 1.70 16.75
CA LEU A 347 -12.86 0.71 16.77
C LEU A 347 -13.68 0.88 15.49
N GLN A 348 -13.52 -0.06 14.55
CA GLN A 348 -14.23 -0.06 13.28
C GLN A 348 -15.54 -0.83 13.43
N TYR A 349 -16.68 -0.15 13.26
CA TYR A 349 -18.00 -0.75 13.24
C TYR A 349 -18.49 -1.00 11.81
N THR A 350 -19.58 -1.76 11.66
CA THR A 350 -20.24 -1.92 10.35
C THR A 350 -20.62 -0.56 9.77
N GLY A 351 -20.18 -0.31 8.54
CA GLY A 351 -20.34 0.95 7.82
C GLY A 351 -19.19 1.94 7.98
N ASP A 352 -18.15 1.61 8.75
CA ASP A 352 -16.94 2.42 8.85
C ASP A 352 -15.92 2.03 7.78
N ALA A 353 -15.41 3.05 7.08
CA ALA A 353 -14.26 2.97 6.19
C ALA A 353 -13.02 3.53 6.88
N VAL A 354 -12.03 2.67 7.15
CA VAL A 354 -10.72 3.05 7.72
C VAL A 354 -9.76 3.29 6.56
N PHE A 355 -9.18 4.47 6.49
CA PHE A 355 -8.13 4.86 5.55
C PHE A 355 -6.77 4.76 6.23
N ILE A 356 -5.85 4.05 5.57
CA ILE A 356 -4.51 3.75 6.06
C ILE A 356 -3.49 4.39 5.09
N PRO A 357 -2.75 5.43 5.52
CA PRO A 357 -1.71 6.03 4.69
C PRO A 357 -0.57 5.05 4.40
N ALA A 358 0.03 5.13 3.21
CA ALA A 358 1.23 4.36 2.92
C ALA A 358 2.33 4.65 3.97
N GLY A 359 3.03 3.60 4.41
CA GLY A 359 4.08 3.70 5.44
C GLY A 359 3.60 3.49 6.87
N CYS A 360 2.28 3.38 7.11
CA CYS A 360 1.75 3.04 8.41
C CYS A 360 1.69 1.52 8.61
N ALA A 361 2.50 1.00 9.54
CA ALA A 361 2.36 -0.38 9.99
C ALA A 361 1.06 -0.54 10.78
N HIS A 362 0.35 -1.65 10.63
CA HIS A 362 -0.92 -1.85 11.30
C HIS A 362 -1.29 -3.33 11.52
N GLN A 363 -2.22 -3.56 12.44
CA GLN A 363 -2.79 -4.87 12.78
C GLN A 363 -4.27 -4.75 13.18
N VAL A 364 -5.02 -5.85 13.12
CA VAL A 364 -6.47 -5.87 13.32
C VAL A 364 -6.91 -7.06 14.17
N SER A 365 -7.68 -6.81 15.23
CA SER A 365 -8.37 -7.85 16.01
C SER A 365 -9.88 -7.69 15.91
N ASN A 366 -10.58 -8.77 15.56
CA ASN A 366 -12.03 -8.78 15.41
C ASN A 366 -12.68 -9.09 16.75
N ALA A 367 -13.50 -8.20 17.32
CA ALA A 367 -14.28 -8.55 18.52
C ALA A 367 -15.42 -9.54 18.23
N ALA A 368 -15.85 -9.61 16.97
CA ALA A 368 -16.85 -10.53 16.45
C ALA A 368 -16.52 -10.92 15.00
N ASP A 369 -17.15 -11.99 14.50
CA ASP A 369 -17.02 -12.38 13.10
C ASP A 369 -17.31 -11.19 12.18
N ALA A 370 -16.47 -10.96 11.17
CA ALA A 370 -16.55 -9.76 10.36
C ALA A 370 -16.19 -10.02 8.89
N ILE A 371 -16.81 -9.22 8.03
CA ILE A 371 -16.56 -9.15 6.59
C ILE A 371 -16.12 -7.72 6.29
N LYS A 372 -14.92 -7.58 5.75
CA LYS A 372 -14.36 -6.31 5.30
C LYS A 372 -14.00 -6.40 3.82
N ILE A 373 -14.10 -5.28 3.12
CA ILE A 373 -13.62 -5.14 1.74
C ILE A 373 -12.61 -4.01 1.75
N ALA A 374 -11.37 -4.30 1.33
CA ALA A 374 -10.33 -3.30 1.19
C ALA A 374 -10.02 -3.02 -0.28
N TYR A 375 -9.47 -1.85 -0.55
CA TYR A 375 -9.00 -1.43 -1.86
C TYR A 375 -7.74 -0.58 -1.70
N ASP A 376 -6.74 -0.86 -2.53
CA ASP A 376 -5.46 -0.19 -2.51
C ASP A 376 -5.44 0.91 -3.58
N PHE A 377 -4.83 2.05 -3.26
CA PHE A 377 -4.73 3.16 -4.19
C PHE A 377 -3.39 3.88 -4.05
N VAL A 378 -2.97 4.54 -5.13
CA VAL A 378 -1.72 5.30 -5.16
C VAL A 378 -2.08 6.78 -5.23
N ASP A 379 -1.88 7.50 -4.14
CA ASP A 379 -2.11 8.94 -4.05
C ASP A 379 -0.78 9.73 -4.08
N VAL A 380 -0.88 11.00 -4.48
CA VAL A 380 0.28 11.89 -4.58
C VAL A 380 0.84 12.24 -3.20
N ASP A 381 -0.02 12.43 -2.19
CA ASP A 381 0.38 12.86 -0.85
C ASP A 381 1.29 11.85 -0.15
N ASN A 382 1.12 10.56 -0.43
CA ASN A 382 1.94 9.47 0.12
C ASN A 382 2.88 8.82 -0.92
N LEU A 383 3.11 9.45 -2.07
CA LEU A 383 3.92 8.86 -3.14
C LEU A 383 5.38 8.65 -2.73
N ALA A 384 5.98 9.59 -1.99
CA ALA A 384 7.36 9.45 -1.51
C ALA A 384 7.51 8.22 -0.59
N LYS A 385 6.53 7.98 0.30
CA LYS A 385 6.50 6.81 1.18
C LYS A 385 6.28 5.53 0.37
N THR A 386 5.35 5.54 -0.59
CA THR A 386 5.12 4.45 -1.54
C THR A 386 6.40 4.05 -2.29
N GLN A 387 7.20 5.03 -2.73
CA GLN A 387 8.48 4.77 -3.41
C GLN A 387 9.55 4.19 -2.48
N ALA A 388 9.65 4.71 -1.26
CA ALA A 388 10.55 4.16 -0.23
C ALA A 388 10.19 2.69 0.06
N LEU A 389 8.91 2.40 0.27
CA LEU A 389 8.42 1.04 0.51
C LEU A 389 8.63 0.11 -0.67
N ALA A 390 8.40 0.56 -1.91
CA ALA A 390 8.69 -0.26 -3.09
C ALA A 390 10.17 -0.69 -3.12
N SER A 391 11.07 0.17 -2.64
CA SER A 391 12.51 -0.14 -2.51
C SER A 391 12.77 -1.11 -1.36
N GLU A 392 12.15 -0.92 -0.20
CA GLU A 392 12.24 -1.84 0.95
C GLU A 392 11.74 -3.24 0.60
N PHE A 393 10.55 -3.35 0.00
CA PHE A 393 9.98 -4.62 -0.45
C PHE A 393 10.87 -5.30 -1.48
N ARG A 394 11.49 -4.54 -2.40
CA ARG A 394 12.45 -5.11 -3.34
C ARG A 394 13.65 -5.74 -2.61
N LEU A 395 14.21 -5.04 -1.62
CA LEU A 395 15.31 -5.58 -0.81
C LEU A 395 14.88 -6.83 -0.03
N HIS A 396 13.68 -6.81 0.56
CA HIS A 396 13.10 -7.96 1.26
C HIS A 396 12.92 -9.17 0.32
N ARG A 397 12.39 -8.98 -0.89
CA ARG A 397 12.26 -10.04 -1.90
C ARG A 397 13.61 -10.63 -2.29
N ILE A 398 14.64 -9.79 -2.47
CA ILE A 398 16.00 -10.25 -2.77
C ILE A 398 16.58 -11.07 -1.60
N ALA A 399 16.34 -10.64 -0.36
CA ALA A 399 16.85 -11.32 0.84
C ALA A 399 16.16 -12.67 1.09
N THR A 400 14.85 -12.77 0.84
CA THR A 400 14.04 -13.96 1.17
C THR A 400 13.79 -14.88 -0.01
N GLY A 401 13.93 -14.39 -1.25
CA GLY A 401 13.55 -15.11 -2.46
C GLY A 401 12.03 -15.28 -2.63
N ASN A 402 11.21 -14.55 -1.87
CA ASN A 402 9.75 -14.68 -1.85
C ASN A 402 9.05 -13.37 -2.23
N GLY A 403 7.89 -13.48 -2.90
CA GLY A 403 7.03 -12.35 -3.29
C GLY A 403 7.26 -11.83 -4.72
N ASP A 404 6.23 -11.19 -5.27
CA ASP A 404 6.23 -10.57 -6.60
C ASP A 404 6.26 -9.03 -6.51
N ASP A 405 6.73 -8.34 -7.55
CA ASP A 405 6.54 -6.89 -7.70
C ASP A 405 5.13 -6.61 -8.25
N VAL A 406 4.15 -6.63 -7.35
CA VAL A 406 2.73 -6.46 -7.68
C VAL A 406 2.34 -5.03 -7.98
N LEU A 407 3.11 -4.03 -7.53
CA LEU A 407 2.79 -2.62 -7.69
C LEU A 407 3.29 -2.06 -9.03
N GLN A 408 4.44 -2.56 -9.50
CA GLN A 408 5.13 -2.04 -10.69
C GLN A 408 5.20 -0.50 -10.68
N LEU A 409 5.59 0.09 -9.55
CA LEU A 409 5.40 1.52 -9.25
C LEU A 409 5.83 2.44 -10.40
N TYR A 410 7.01 2.22 -10.98
CA TYR A 410 7.50 3.09 -12.06
C TYR A 410 6.67 3.00 -13.35
N ASN A 411 6.10 1.84 -13.68
CA ASN A 411 5.15 1.71 -14.79
C ASN A 411 3.85 2.46 -14.47
N THR A 412 3.35 2.31 -13.24
CA THR A 412 2.18 3.03 -12.74
C THR A 412 2.34 4.54 -12.87
N LEU A 413 3.48 5.07 -12.44
CA LEU A 413 3.77 6.51 -12.53
C LEU A 413 3.94 7.00 -13.98
N TRP A 414 4.58 6.20 -14.84
CA TRP A 414 4.71 6.53 -16.26
C TRP A 414 3.34 6.70 -16.93
N HIS A 415 2.44 5.75 -16.72
CA HIS A 415 1.11 5.80 -17.32
C HIS A 415 0.21 6.88 -16.71
N ALA A 416 0.32 7.13 -15.40
CA ALA A 416 -0.31 8.28 -14.77
C ALA A 416 0.13 9.60 -15.40
N TRP A 417 1.44 9.79 -15.59
CA TRP A 417 1.98 10.96 -16.27
C TRP A 417 1.41 11.12 -17.69
N CYS A 418 1.49 10.08 -18.53
CA CYS A 418 0.96 10.13 -19.90
C CYS A 418 -0.52 10.52 -19.93
N SER A 419 -1.34 9.88 -19.10
CA SER A 419 -2.78 10.12 -19.06
C SER A 419 -3.16 11.51 -18.55
N LEU A 420 -2.40 12.06 -17.60
CA LEU A 420 -2.66 13.39 -17.03
C LEU A 420 -2.21 14.52 -17.97
N VAL A 421 -1.06 14.38 -18.63
CA VAL A 421 -0.59 15.37 -19.61
C VAL A 421 -1.51 15.45 -20.82
N GLU A 422 -1.97 14.32 -21.36
CA GLU A 422 -2.94 14.30 -22.47
C GLU A 422 -4.26 15.02 -22.13
N LYS A 423 -4.64 15.05 -20.86
CA LYS A 423 -5.85 15.75 -20.38
C LYS A 423 -5.63 17.24 -20.14
N GLU A 424 -4.41 17.71 -19.95
CA GLU A 424 -4.10 19.14 -19.88
C GLU A 424 -3.98 19.79 -21.27
N GLU A 425 -3.60 19.01 -22.28
CA GLU A 425 -3.43 19.48 -23.66
C GLU A 425 -4.75 19.55 -24.47
N ASN A 426 -5.83 18.91 -24.00
CA ASN A 426 -7.17 18.89 -24.61
C ASN A 426 -8.18 19.66 -23.76
#